data_AF-A0A7C5GHR9-F1
#
_entry.id   AF-A0A7C5GHR9-F1
#
_cell.length_a   1.000
_cell.length_b   1.000
_cell.length_c   1.000
_cell.angle_alpha   90.00
_cell.angle_beta   90.00
_cell.angle_gamma   90.00
#
_symmetry.space_group_name_H-M   'P 1'
#
loop_
_entity.id
_entity.type
_entity.pdbx_description
1 polymer ?
#
loop_
_entity_poly.entity_id
_entity_poly.type
_entity_poly.pdbx_seq_one_letter_code
_entity_poly.pdbx_strand_id
1 'polypeptide(L)'
;MNAYITKDIVNLFDQISSDINGFYFGRFDIKANSVIDIINGDFKIIELNGIGSVPLHLYEPHNSLQYCYRLYKEHYDMALQIANTNKIEQKIRPMKPGVLLKTVFNTYLNFSTYYS
;
A
#
# COMPACT_ATOMS: atom_id res chain seq x y z
N MET A 1 14.98 -14.52 -2.22
CA MET A 1 13.66 -14.82 -1.67
C MET A 1 13.83 -14.99 -0.16
N ASN A 2 13.04 -14.29 0.67
CA ASN A 2 13.20 -14.31 2.12
C ASN A 2 12.73 -15.68 2.65
N ALA A 3 13.52 -16.31 3.53
CA ALA A 3 13.25 -17.65 4.06
C ALA A 3 11.91 -17.76 4.81
N TYR A 4 11.35 -16.62 5.23
CA TYR A 4 10.09 -16.54 5.98
C TYR A 4 8.85 -16.33 5.10
N ILE A 5 9.00 -16.10 3.79
CA ILE A 5 7.88 -15.98 2.86
C ILE A 5 7.58 -17.38 2.31
N THR A 6 6.80 -18.15 3.07
CA THR A 6 6.31 -19.46 2.65
C THR A 6 4.99 -19.34 1.92
N LYS A 7 4.60 -20.39 1.19
CA LYS A 7 3.31 -20.47 0.51
C LYS A 7 2.14 -20.37 1.50
N ASP A 8 2.30 -20.93 2.70
CA ASP A 8 1.28 -20.91 3.74
C ASP A 8 1.04 -19.50 4.27
N ILE A 9 2.11 -18.73 4.49
CA ILE A 9 2.01 -17.30 4.84
C ILE A 9 1.31 -16.50 3.74
N VAL A 10 1.66 -16.73 2.47
CA VAL A 10 1.02 -16.04 1.34
C VAL A 10 -0.48 -16.34 1.32
N ASN A 11 -0.87 -17.62 1.40
CA ASN A 11 -2.27 -18.02 1.40
C ASN A 11 -3.05 -17.42 2.59
N LEU A 12 -2.43 -17.37 3.77
CA LEU A 12 -3.05 -16.77 4.97
C LEU A 12 -3.36 -15.29 4.74
N PHE A 13 -2.40 -14.52 4.22
CA PHE A 13 -2.63 -13.10 3.93
C PHE A 13 -3.56 -12.87 2.75
N ASP A 14 -3.58 -13.76 1.75
CA ASP A 14 -4.54 -13.72 0.66
C ASP A 14 -5.98 -13.90 1.18
N GLN A 15 -6.20 -14.84 2.10
CA GLN A 15 -7.49 -15.05 2.76
C GLN A 15 -7.92 -13.80 3.54
N ILE A 16 -7.04 -13.31 4.43
CA ILE A 16 -7.31 -12.08 5.22
C ILE A 16 -7.64 -10.91 4.30
N SER A 17 -6.90 -10.74 3.21
CA SER A 17 -7.10 -9.64 2.27
C SER A 17 -8.42 -9.77 1.50
N SER A 18 -8.80 -10.98 1.11
CA SER A 18 -10.02 -11.25 0.34
C SER A 18 -11.31 -10.92 1.10
N ASP A 19 -11.26 -10.94 2.43
CA ASP A 19 -12.40 -10.58 3.30
C ASP A 19 -12.58 -9.06 3.45
N ILE A 20 -11.60 -8.26 2.99
CA ILE A 20 -11.62 -6.79 3.13
C ILE A 20 -12.10 -6.16 1.82
N ASN A 21 -13.40 -5.85 1.76
CA ASN A 21 -14.00 -5.23 0.58
C ASN A 21 -13.30 -3.91 0.19
N GLY A 22 -12.91 -3.81 -1.08
CA GLY A 22 -12.23 -2.64 -1.63
C GLY A 22 -10.72 -2.57 -1.35
N PHE A 23 -10.15 -3.58 -0.70
CA PHE A 23 -8.71 -3.69 -0.49
C PHE A 23 -8.08 -4.58 -1.57
N TYR A 24 -7.27 -3.96 -2.44
CA TYR A 24 -6.59 -4.65 -3.53
C TYR A 24 -5.06 -4.62 -3.39
N PHE A 25 -4.56 -3.70 -2.57
CA PHE A 25 -3.13 -3.43 -2.47
C PHE A 25 -2.80 -2.60 -1.24
N GLY A 26 -1.73 -2.99 -0.57
CA GLY A 26 -1.27 -2.35 0.65
C GLY A 26 -0.31 -3.22 1.45
N ARG A 27 -0.21 -2.92 2.73
CA ARG A 27 0.69 -3.59 3.68
C ARG A 27 -0.02 -3.77 5.02
N PHE A 28 0.15 -4.94 5.62
CA PHE A 28 -0.23 -5.20 7.01
C PHE A 28 0.99 -4.99 7.90
N ASP A 29 0.83 -4.15 8.92
CA ASP A 29 1.80 -4.06 10.00
C ASP A 29 1.27 -4.92 11.16
N ILE A 30 2.02 -5.97 11.50
CA ILE A 30 1.59 -7.01 12.44
C ILE A 30 2.51 -7.08 13.66
N LYS A 31 1.97 -7.61 14.75
CA LYS A 31 2.72 -7.92 15.97
C LYS A 31 2.47 -9.36 16.40
N ALA A 32 3.56 -10.11 16.61
CA ALA A 32 3.57 -11.49 17.08
C ALA A 32 4.68 -11.67 18.14
N ASN A 33 4.61 -12.74 18.94
CA ASN A 33 5.67 -13.02 19.91
C ASN A 33 6.88 -13.73 19.27
N SER A 34 6.67 -14.39 18.13
CA SER A 34 7.71 -15.07 17.37
C SER A 34 7.33 -15.22 15.88
N VAL A 35 8.28 -15.60 15.04
CA VAL A 35 8.02 -15.90 13.61
C VAL A 35 7.13 -17.14 13.45
N ILE A 36 7.28 -18.14 14.32
CA ILE A 36 6.44 -19.33 14.27
C ILE A 36 4.97 -19.00 14.55
N ASP A 37 4.70 -18.04 15.43
CA ASP A 37 3.35 -17.56 15.69
C ASP A 37 2.75 -16.88 14.44
N ILE A 38 3.55 -16.14 13.66
CA ILE A 38 3.10 -15.57 12.38
C ILE A 38 2.66 -16.68 11.42
N ILE A 39 3.45 -17.74 11.30
CA ILE A 39 3.17 -18.91 10.44
C ILE A 39 1.88 -19.62 10.88
N ASN A 40 1.63 -19.68 12.18
CA ASN A 40 0.44 -20.29 12.76
C ASN A 40 -0.79 -19.34 12.74
N GLY A 41 -0.64 -18.11 12.27
CA GLY A 41 -1.70 -17.10 12.29
C GLY A 41 -1.97 -16.47 13.67
N ASP A 42 -1.10 -16.69 14.65
CA ASP A 42 -1.18 -16.08 15.98
C ASP A 42 -0.45 -14.73 16.00
N PHE A 43 -1.13 -13.72 15.46
CA PHE A 43 -0.64 -12.34 15.47
C PHE A 43 -1.78 -11.35 15.57
N LYS A 44 -1.44 -10.10 15.87
CA LYS A 44 -2.37 -8.97 15.81
C LYS A 44 -2.01 -8.07 14.64
N ILE A 45 -3.00 -7.72 13.84
CA ILE A 45 -2.88 -6.64 12.85
C ILE A 45 -2.96 -5.32 13.62
N ILE A 46 -1.92 -4.51 13.51
CA ILE A 46 -1.81 -3.20 14.17
C ILE A 46 -2.32 -2.11 13.23
N GLU A 47 -1.95 -2.21 11.95
CA GLU A 47 -2.34 -1.24 10.93
C GLU A 47 -2.52 -1.94 9.58
N LEU A 48 -3.52 -1.47 8.82
CA LEU A 48 -3.69 -1.78 7.42
C LEU A 48 -3.40 -0.53 6.61
N ASN A 49 -2.25 -0.51 5.94
CA ASN A 49 -1.83 0.57 5.08
C ASN A 49 -2.31 0.30 3.65
N GLY A 50 -3.08 1.21 3.05
CA GLY A 50 -3.60 1.07 1.69
C GLY A 50 -2.63 1.49 0.58
N ILE A 51 -3.19 1.99 -0.52
CA ILE A 51 -2.47 2.40 -1.74
C ILE A 51 -1.41 3.50 -1.55
N GLY A 52 -1.51 4.27 -0.47
CA GLY A 52 -0.53 5.30 -0.12
C GLY A 52 0.71 4.78 0.60
N SER A 53 0.75 3.47 0.90
CA SER A 53 1.94 2.85 1.48
C SER A 53 3.09 2.82 0.48
N VAL A 54 4.31 2.63 0.96
CA VAL A 54 5.50 2.39 0.14
C VAL A 54 6.21 1.18 0.76
N PRO A 55 6.88 0.31 -0.02
CA PRO A 55 7.65 -0.80 0.52
C PRO A 55 8.64 -0.33 1.58
N LEU A 56 8.60 -0.91 2.79
CA LEU A 56 9.52 -0.55 3.89
C LEU A 56 10.99 -0.77 3.50
N HIS A 57 11.25 -1.81 2.71
CA HIS A 57 12.59 -2.14 2.26
C HIS A 57 13.19 -1.03 1.37
N LEU A 58 12.41 -0.07 0.87
CA LEU A 58 12.92 1.12 0.19
C LEU A 58 13.94 1.88 1.05
N TYR A 59 13.70 1.95 2.37
CA TYR A 59 14.50 2.72 3.31
C TYR A 59 15.73 1.98 3.85
N GLU A 60 16.02 0.78 3.34
CA GLU A 60 17.22 0.05 3.74
C GLU A 60 18.49 0.78 3.28
N PRO A 61 19.49 0.96 4.16
CA PRO A 61 20.66 1.80 3.88
C PRO A 61 21.55 1.28 2.75
N HIS A 62 21.39 0.02 2.38
CA HIS A 62 22.18 -0.64 1.34
C HIS A 62 21.59 -0.45 -0.07
N ASN A 63 20.41 0.14 -0.20
CA ASN A 63 19.79 0.35 -1.50
C ASN A 63 20.45 1.49 -2.27
N SER A 64 20.66 1.26 -3.57
CA SER A 64 21.04 2.34 -4.48
C SER A 64 19.83 3.23 -4.81
N LEU A 65 20.09 4.50 -5.11
CA LEU A 65 19.03 5.42 -5.54
C LEU A 65 18.25 4.89 -6.76
N GLN A 66 18.95 4.28 -7.71
CA GLN A 66 18.33 3.66 -8.89
C GLN A 66 17.41 2.50 -8.52
N TYR A 67 17.80 1.67 -7.55
CA TYR A 67 16.96 0.59 -7.02
C TYR A 67 15.69 1.17 -6.40
N CYS A 68 15.81 2.22 -5.59
CA CYS A 68 14.67 2.88 -4.97
C CYS A 68 13.67 3.46 -5.98
N TYR A 69 14.15 4.13 -7.03
CA TYR A 69 13.26 4.63 -8.10
C TYR A 69 12.56 3.51 -8.86
N ARG A 70 13.25 2.40 -9.13
CA ARG A 70 12.64 1.24 -9.79
C ARG A 70 11.53 0.64 -8.92
N LEU A 71 11.77 0.47 -7.62
CA LEU A 71 10.75 0.01 -6.69
C LEU A 71 9.51 0.93 -6.65
N TYR A 72 9.73 2.25 -6.60
CA TYR A 72 8.62 3.21 -6.69
C TYR A 72 7.82 3.03 -7.97
N LYS A 73 8.50 2.91 -9.11
CA LYS A 73 7.84 2.70 -10.40
C LYS A 73 6.98 1.43 -10.38
N GLU A 74 7.52 0.30 -9.92
CA GLU A 74 6.79 -0.96 -9.82
C GLU A 74 5.54 -0.81 -8.93
N HIS A 75 5.67 -0.10 -7.81
CA HIS A 75 4.57 0.19 -6.90
C HIS A 75 3.44 1.00 -7.56
N TYR A 76 3.79 2.06 -8.30
CA TYR A 76 2.82 2.87 -9.03
C TYR A 76 2.23 2.14 -10.24
N ASP A 77 2.98 1.29 -10.93
CA ASP A 77 2.47 0.48 -12.04
C ASP A 77 1.37 -0.46 -11.55
N MET A 78 1.56 -1.13 -10.40
CA MET A 78 0.53 -1.96 -9.77
C MET A 78 -0.71 -1.14 -9.40
N ALA A 79 -0.53 0.03 -8.78
CA ALA A 79 -1.62 0.93 -8.44
C ALA A 79 -2.43 1.37 -9.68
N LEU A 80 -1.75 1.72 -10.77
CA LEU A 80 -2.36 2.11 -12.04
C LEU A 80 -3.13 0.95 -12.67
N GLN A 81 -2.58 -0.27 -12.62
CA GLN A 81 -3.26 -1.46 -13.11
C GLN A 81 -4.58 -1.68 -12.36
N ILE A 82 -4.56 -1.64 -11.02
CA ILE A 82 -5.76 -1.78 -10.18
C ILE A 82 -6.77 -0.68 -10.49
N ALA A 83 -6.32 0.58 -10.59
CA ALA A 83 -7.20 1.70 -10.91
C ALA A 83 -7.89 1.56 -12.27
N ASN A 84 -7.16 1.06 -13.28
CA ASN A 84 -7.72 0.80 -14.61
C ASN A 84 -8.74 -0.34 -14.59
N THR A 85 -8.46 -1.43 -13.87
CA THR A 85 -9.41 -2.53 -13.67
C THR A 85 -10.69 -2.04 -12.99
N ASN A 86 -10.56 -1.33 -11.86
CA ASN A 86 -11.70 -0.81 -11.11
C ASN A 86 -12.53 0.21 -11.93
N LYS A 87 -11.88 1.03 -12.76
CA LYS A 87 -12.58 1.94 -13.69
C LYS A 87 -13.49 1.17 -14.66
N ILE A 88 -13.04 0.02 -15.16
CA ILE A 88 -13.80 -0.80 -16.11
C ILE A 88 -14.93 -1.54 -15.38
N GLU A 89 -14.59 -2.27 -14.32
CA GLU A 89 -15.51 -3.16 -13.61
C GLU A 89 -16.56 -2.40 -12.80
N GLN A 90 -16.13 -1.37 -12.07
CA GLN A 90 -16.98 -0.61 -11.15
C GLN A 90 -17.48 0.70 -11.77
N LYS A 91 -17.14 0.98 -13.04
CA LYS A 91 -17.50 2.20 -13.77
C LYS A 91 -17.10 3.49 -13.04
N ILE A 92 -16.05 3.41 -12.21
CA ILE A 92 -15.50 4.56 -11.47
C ILE A 92 -14.83 5.52 -12.46
N ARG A 93 -15.14 6.80 -12.36
CA ARG A 93 -14.50 7.84 -13.18
C ARG A 93 -13.36 8.49 -12.41
N PRO A 94 -12.18 8.68 -13.03
CA PRO A 94 -11.10 9.40 -12.38
C PRO A 94 -11.53 10.85 -12.09
N MET A 95 -10.96 11.42 -11.03
CA MET A 95 -11.17 12.81 -10.68
C MET A 95 -10.77 13.71 -11.84
N LYS A 96 -11.59 14.73 -12.14
CA LYS A 96 -11.26 15.72 -13.17
C LYS A 96 -9.98 16.48 -12.76
N PRO A 97 -9.03 16.72 -13.67
CA PRO A 97 -7.76 17.39 -13.34
C PRO A 97 -7.92 18.73 -12.61
N GLY A 98 -8.89 19.57 -13.01
CA GLY A 98 -9.14 20.84 -12.34
C GLY A 98 -9.64 20.71 -10.90
N VAL A 99 -10.39 19.64 -10.60
CA VAL A 99 -10.81 19.33 -9.22
C VAL A 99 -9.62 18.83 -8.42
N LEU A 100 -8.80 17.94 -9.00
CA LEU A 100 -7.58 17.45 -8.37
C LEU A 100 -6.63 18.59 -7.99
N LEU A 101 -6.33 19.48 -8.93
CA LEU A 101 -5.45 20.64 -8.69
C LEU A 101 -6.01 21.54 -7.58
N LYS A 102 -7.31 21.82 -7.61
CA LYS A 102 -7.97 22.61 -6.57
C LYS A 102 -7.89 21.95 -5.20
N THR A 103 -8.12 20.63 -5.12
CA THR A 103 -8.01 19.85 -3.88
C THR A 103 -6.58 19.90 -3.35
N VAL A 104 -5.58 19.61 -4.19
CA VAL A 104 -4.17 19.66 -3.79
C VAL A 104 -3.78 21.04 -3.27
N PHE A 105 -4.15 22.11 -4.00
CA PHE A 105 -3.87 23.48 -3.58
C PHE A 105 -4.53 23.82 -2.24
N ASN A 106 -5.81 23.50 -2.07
CA ASN A 106 -6.53 23.81 -0.85
C ASN A 106 -6.05 22.99 0.37
N THR A 107 -5.72 21.72 0.16
CA THR A 107 -5.32 20.82 1.24
C THR A 107 -3.86 21.01 1.66
N TYR A 108 -2.95 21.30 0.74
CA TYR A 108 -1.52 21.34 1.05
C TYR A 108 -0.89 22.72 0.99
N LEU A 109 -1.46 23.66 0.21
CA LEU A 109 -0.89 24.99 0.02
C LEU A 109 -1.65 26.07 0.81
N ASN A 110 -2.97 25.95 0.98
CA ASN A 110 -3.78 26.83 1.83
C ASN A 110 -3.77 26.48 3.33
N PHE A 111 -3.15 25.37 3.76
CA PHE A 111 -2.93 25.11 5.19
C PHE A 111 -1.89 26.05 5.84
N SER A 112 -1.20 26.87 5.05
CA SER A 112 -0.27 27.91 5.52
C SER A 112 -0.95 29.13 6.16
N THR A 113 -2.29 29.24 6.12
CA THR A 113 -3.03 30.42 6.63
C THR A 113 -3.88 30.16 7.88
N TYR A 114 -3.96 28.92 8.39
CA TYR A 114 -4.78 28.59 9.58
C TYR A 114 -3.98 28.47 10.89
N TYR A 115 -2.66 28.64 10.85
CA TYR A 115 -1.77 28.64 12.03
C TYR A 115 -0.97 29.95 12.18
N SER A 116 -1.47 31.05 11.61
CA SER A 116 -0.90 32.40 11.71
C SER A 116 -1.70 33.26 12.69
#